data_AF-A0A534EUD7-F1
#
_entry.id   AF-A0A534EUD7-F1
#
_cell.length_a   1.000
_cell.length_b   1.000
_cell.length_c   1.000
_cell.angle_alpha   90.00
_cell.angle_beta   90.00
_cell.angle_gamma   90.00
#
_symmetry.space_group_name_H-M   'P 1'
#
loop_
_entity.id
_entity.type
_entity.pdbx_description
1 polymer ?
#
loop_
_entity_poly.entity_id
_entity_poly.type
_entity_poly.pdbx_seq_one_letter_code
_entity_poly.pdbx_strand_id
1 'polypeptide(L)'
;MSAPRSASRAWTRGCVRYNDGVSDLKGKPLVVAAPARPGSGEKYLTPQGFTAIRDGIKRAAGGAGAAVVAGRLPPWLKARAPTGAGFARVRGLVREHRLATVCEEAKCPNIGECWNAGTATLMLMGSVCTRACRFCSVDTGNPHGWLDPEEPENAARTVELMKLRYVVLTSVDRDDLADGGAAHYTACVRAIKRRNPHTAVEALTPDFQGVRADVETVVDSGIEVFAQNIETVRR
;
A
#
# COMPACT_ATOMS: atom_id res chain seq x y z
N MET A 1 19.90 43.08 -51.44
CA MET A 1 18.49 43.08 -51.02
C MET A 1 18.28 41.95 -50.03
N SER A 2 17.71 42.29 -48.88
CA SER A 2 17.08 41.41 -47.88
C SER A 2 17.97 40.57 -46.95
N ALA A 3 18.04 41.05 -45.70
CA ALA A 3 18.43 40.30 -44.51
C ALA A 3 17.17 39.59 -43.89
N PRO A 4 17.17 39.07 -42.64
CA PRO A 4 17.32 37.64 -42.28
C PRO A 4 16.19 37.11 -41.37
N ARG A 5 15.94 35.79 -41.25
CA ARG A 5 15.14 35.11 -40.17
C ARG A 5 15.46 33.61 -40.18
N SER A 6 15.46 32.80 -39.12
CA SER A 6 15.47 32.93 -37.66
C SER A 6 15.50 31.49 -37.07
N ALA A 7 16.27 31.29 -35.99
CA ALA A 7 15.96 30.48 -34.79
C ALA A 7 15.66 28.95 -34.85
N SER A 8 16.57 28.20 -34.22
CA SER A 8 16.39 27.28 -33.06
C SER A 8 15.40 26.09 -33.08
N ARG A 9 15.87 24.92 -32.61
CA ARG A 9 15.37 24.09 -31.45
C ARG A 9 15.92 22.65 -31.61
N ALA A 10 16.93 22.19 -30.86
CA ALA A 10 16.91 21.79 -29.44
C ALA A 10 15.73 20.87 -29.08
N TRP A 11 15.96 19.56 -29.13
CA TRP A 11 15.07 18.54 -28.56
C TRP A 11 15.45 18.32 -27.09
N THR A 12 14.65 18.84 -26.17
CA THR A 12 14.72 18.50 -24.74
C THR A 12 13.31 18.30 -24.17
N ARG A 13 13.15 17.17 -23.46
CA ARG A 13 12.22 16.88 -22.36
C ARG A 13 10.71 16.77 -22.67
N GLY A 14 10.21 15.54 -22.62
CA GLY A 14 8.81 15.23 -22.29
C GLY A 14 8.69 14.84 -20.81
N CYS A 15 8.53 15.82 -19.94
CA CYS A 15 8.06 15.63 -18.58
C CYS A 15 6.55 15.36 -18.64
N VAL A 16 6.07 14.25 -18.08
CA VAL A 16 4.64 13.95 -17.98
C VAL A 16 4.01 14.99 -17.08
N ARG A 17 3.31 15.96 -17.68
CA ARG A 17 2.47 16.91 -16.96
C ARG A 17 1.24 16.18 -16.44
N TYR A 18 1.02 16.26 -15.13
CA TYR A 18 -0.28 16.02 -14.54
C TYR A 18 -1.28 16.96 -15.22
N ASN A 19 -2.34 16.39 -15.77
CA ASN A 19 -3.32 17.12 -16.57
C ASN A 19 -4.19 17.96 -15.62
N ASP A 20 -3.82 19.22 -15.39
CA ASP A 20 -4.71 20.24 -14.84
C ASP A 20 -5.75 20.61 -15.91
N GLY A 21 -6.70 19.70 -16.12
CA GLY A 21 -7.77 19.85 -17.09
C GLY A 21 -8.78 20.91 -16.65
N VAL A 22 -8.57 22.16 -17.07
CA VAL A 22 -9.66 23.13 -17.25
C VAL A 22 -9.97 23.20 -18.74
N SER A 23 -10.80 22.29 -19.22
CA SER A 23 -11.43 22.41 -20.54
C SER A 23 -12.70 23.26 -20.41
N ASP A 24 -12.63 24.47 -20.98
CA ASP A 24 -13.72 25.44 -20.97
C ASP A 24 -14.80 25.08 -22.00
N LEU A 25 -15.96 24.67 -21.51
CA LEU A 25 -17.21 24.67 -22.25
C LEU A 25 -18.21 25.52 -21.46
N LYS A 26 -18.32 26.79 -21.84
CA LYS A 26 -19.29 27.77 -21.34
C LYS A 26 -19.13 28.17 -19.87
N GLY A 27 -17.91 28.53 -19.43
CA GLY A 27 -17.72 29.37 -18.25
C GLY A 27 -18.24 28.79 -16.93
N LYS A 28 -18.45 27.47 -16.86
CA LYS A 28 -18.72 26.74 -15.62
C LYS A 28 -17.54 25.77 -15.43
N PRO A 29 -16.85 25.78 -14.28
CA PRO A 29 -15.84 24.78 -14.02
C PRO A 29 -16.50 23.40 -14.10
N LEU A 30 -16.12 22.63 -15.12
CA LEU A 30 -16.41 21.20 -15.16
C LEU A 30 -15.60 20.56 -14.03
N VAL A 31 -16.23 20.46 -12.86
CA VAL A 31 -15.75 19.56 -11.82
C VAL A 31 -15.94 18.16 -12.40
N VAL A 32 -14.91 17.64 -13.05
CA VAL A 32 -14.84 16.23 -13.41
C VAL A 32 -14.85 15.50 -12.07
N ALA A 33 -16.01 14.95 -11.70
CA ALA A 33 -16.13 14.14 -10.50
C ALA A 33 -15.03 13.08 -10.55
N ALA A 34 -14.24 12.98 -9.48
CA ALA A 34 -13.28 11.89 -9.36
C ALA A 34 -14.02 10.58 -9.63
N PRO A 35 -13.43 9.65 -10.41
CA PRO A 35 -14.10 8.39 -10.72
C PRO A 35 -14.54 7.73 -9.41
N ALA A 36 -15.75 7.19 -9.40
CA ALA A 36 -16.30 6.51 -8.24
C ALA A 36 -15.31 5.44 -7.76
N ARG A 37 -15.09 5.35 -6.45
CA ARG A 37 -14.24 4.30 -5.89
C ARG A 37 -14.86 2.94 -6.24
N PRO A 38 -14.06 1.99 -6.75
CA PRO A 38 -14.57 0.66 -7.09
C PRO A 38 -15.19 0.00 -5.87
N GLY A 39 -16.33 -0.64 -6.06
CA GLY A 39 -16.98 -1.46 -5.04
C GLY A 39 -16.19 -2.74 -4.75
N SER A 40 -16.41 -3.33 -3.58
CA SER A 40 -15.82 -4.62 -3.20
C SER A 40 -16.07 -5.69 -4.28
N GLY A 41 -15.00 -6.32 -4.75
CA GLY A 41 -14.99 -7.34 -5.81
C GLY A 41 -15.04 -6.80 -7.23
N GLU A 42 -15.04 -5.46 -7.41
CA GLU A 42 -14.97 -4.81 -8.72
C GLU A 42 -13.52 -4.65 -9.20
N LYS A 43 -13.35 -4.76 -10.52
CA LYS A 43 -12.07 -4.59 -11.20
C LYS A 43 -11.82 -3.10 -11.44
N TYR A 44 -10.61 -2.62 -11.18
CA TYR A 44 -10.19 -1.24 -11.47
C TYR A 44 -8.74 -1.17 -11.97
N LEU A 45 -8.37 -0.02 -12.54
CA LEU A 45 -7.02 0.28 -12.97
C LEU A 45 -6.29 1.05 -11.85
N THR A 46 -5.15 0.55 -11.40
CA THR A 46 -4.33 1.21 -10.39
C THR A 46 -3.62 2.44 -10.97
N PRO A 47 -3.22 3.41 -10.13
CA PRO A 47 -2.40 4.54 -10.57
C PRO A 47 -1.09 4.13 -11.27
N GLN A 48 -0.58 2.94 -10.97
CA GLN A 48 0.63 2.36 -11.55
C GLN A 48 0.38 1.68 -12.91
N GLY A 49 -0.88 1.59 -13.36
CA GLY A 49 -1.23 1.11 -14.71
C GLY A 49 -1.55 -0.37 -14.83
N PHE A 50 -1.59 -1.11 -13.71
CA PHE A 50 -2.02 -2.51 -13.71
C PHE A 50 -3.45 -2.67 -13.17
N THR A 51 -4.05 -3.82 -13.42
CA THR A 51 -5.40 -4.13 -12.94
C THR A 51 -5.35 -4.69 -11.51
N ALA A 52 -6.30 -4.29 -10.68
CA ALA A 52 -6.60 -4.97 -9.42
C ALA A 52 -8.12 -5.18 -9.22
N ILE A 53 -8.46 -6.09 -8.30
CA ILE A 53 -9.80 -6.34 -7.81
C ILE A 53 -9.86 -5.79 -6.39
N ARG A 54 -10.86 -4.93 -6.14
CA ARG A 54 -11.04 -4.31 -4.83
C ARG A 54 -11.45 -5.35 -3.78
N ASP A 55 -10.89 -5.27 -2.59
CA ASP A 55 -11.21 -6.12 -1.44
C ASP A 55 -11.08 -7.63 -1.71
N GLY A 56 -10.02 -8.00 -2.44
CA GLY A 56 -9.64 -9.39 -2.66
C GLY A 56 -10.39 -10.07 -3.81
N ILE A 57 -11.29 -10.99 -3.48
CA ILE A 57 -11.81 -11.99 -4.43
C ILE A 57 -12.86 -11.38 -5.37
N LYS A 58 -12.68 -11.65 -6.68
CA LYS A 58 -13.64 -11.26 -7.73
C LYS A 58 -15.04 -11.78 -7.43
N ARG A 59 -16.07 -10.94 -7.55
CA ARG A 59 -17.46 -11.41 -7.59
C ARG A 59 -17.67 -12.27 -8.84
N ALA A 60 -18.10 -13.51 -8.65
CA ALA A 60 -18.44 -14.38 -9.77
C ALA A 60 -19.67 -13.81 -10.52
N ALA A 61 -19.59 -13.70 -11.84
CA ALA A 61 -20.73 -13.35 -12.67
C ALA A 61 -21.75 -14.49 -12.62
N GLY A 62 -22.92 -14.26 -12.01
CA GLY A 62 -24.00 -15.25 -11.91
C GLY A 62 -24.01 -16.12 -10.65
N GLY A 63 -23.03 -15.97 -9.75
CA GLY A 63 -23.08 -16.59 -8.44
C GLY A 63 -23.84 -15.70 -7.47
N ALA A 64 -25.06 -16.08 -7.09
CA ALA A 64 -25.57 -15.76 -5.76
C ALA A 64 -24.66 -16.46 -4.74
N GLY A 65 -23.41 -15.98 -4.60
CA GLY A 65 -22.50 -16.42 -3.56
C GLY A 65 -23.27 -16.22 -2.27
N ALA A 66 -23.54 -17.33 -1.56
CA ALA A 66 -24.34 -17.35 -0.36
C ALA A 66 -24.00 -16.09 0.43
N ALA A 67 -24.93 -15.14 0.47
CA ALA A 67 -24.75 -13.95 1.26
C ALA A 67 -24.42 -14.50 2.64
N VAL A 68 -23.18 -14.32 3.09
CA VAL A 68 -22.82 -14.63 4.48
C VAL A 68 -23.92 -13.95 5.25
N VAL A 69 -24.76 -14.73 5.92
CA VAL A 69 -25.90 -14.19 6.65
C VAL A 69 -25.26 -13.28 7.67
N ALA A 70 -25.22 -12.00 7.35
CA ALA A 70 -24.61 -10.97 8.16
C ALA A 70 -25.59 -10.76 9.31
N GLY A 71 -25.57 -11.70 10.25
CA GLY A 71 -26.18 -11.52 11.54
C GLY A 71 -25.66 -10.21 12.11
N ARG A 72 -26.50 -9.51 12.86
CA ARG A 72 -26.09 -8.32 13.58
C ARG A 72 -24.82 -8.63 14.37
N LEU A 73 -23.78 -7.82 14.19
CA LEU A 73 -22.56 -7.96 14.96
C LEU A 73 -22.92 -7.96 16.46
N PRO A 74 -22.30 -8.82 17.27
CA PRO A 74 -22.56 -8.85 18.69
C PRO A 74 -22.34 -7.47 19.34
N PRO A 75 -23.08 -7.11 20.40
CA PRO A 75 -23.05 -5.75 20.97
C PRO A 75 -21.67 -5.33 21.51
N TRP A 76 -20.80 -6.27 21.83
CA TRP A 76 -19.42 -6.03 22.28
C TRP A 76 -18.45 -5.75 21.13
N LEU A 77 -18.78 -6.13 19.89
CA LEU A 77 -17.92 -5.96 18.72
C LEU A 77 -18.22 -4.63 18.01
N LYS A 78 -17.80 -3.53 18.64
CA LYS A 78 -17.97 -2.17 18.13
C LYS A 78 -16.61 -1.46 18.05
N ALA A 79 -16.39 -0.77 16.94
CA ALA A 79 -15.21 0.06 16.73
C ALA A 79 -15.52 1.54 16.99
N ARG A 80 -14.54 2.30 17.47
CA ARG A 80 -14.65 3.76 17.57
C ARG A 80 -14.41 4.39 16.19
N ALA A 81 -15.09 5.50 15.91
CA ALA A 81 -14.87 6.24 14.68
C ALA A 81 -13.41 6.77 14.62
N PRO A 82 -12.73 6.64 13.48
CA PRO A 82 -11.35 7.10 13.32
C PRO A 82 -11.31 8.62 13.15
N THR A 83 -11.28 9.33 14.26
CA THR A 83 -11.19 10.80 14.33
C THR A 83 -10.07 11.23 15.27
N GLY A 84 -9.66 12.50 15.20
CA GLY A 84 -8.62 13.06 16.08
C GLY A 84 -7.39 13.57 15.33
N ALA A 85 -6.61 14.41 16.02
CA ALA A 85 -5.42 15.05 15.44
C ALA A 85 -4.30 14.05 15.15
N GLY A 86 -4.10 13.05 16.01
CA GLY A 86 -3.10 11.98 15.80
C GLY A 86 -3.42 11.15 14.56
N PHE A 87 -4.68 10.74 14.41
CA PHE A 87 -5.17 10.08 13.19
C PHE A 87 -4.92 10.92 11.93
N ALA A 88 -5.30 12.20 11.93
CA ALA A 88 -5.09 13.08 10.78
C ALA A 88 -3.60 13.25 10.43
N ARG A 89 -2.73 13.34 11.45
CA ARG A 89 -1.28 13.44 11.29
C ARG A 89 -0.70 12.18 10.63
N VAL A 90 -0.99 11.00 11.18
CA VAL A 90 -0.49 9.73 10.61
C VAL A 90 -1.01 9.53 9.19
N ARG A 91 -2.28 9.82 8.95
CA ARG A 91 -2.88 9.79 7.61
C ARG A 91 -2.16 10.69 6.61
N GLY A 92 -1.80 11.90 7.04
CA GLY A 92 -1.04 12.84 6.24
C GLY A 92 0.32 12.29 5.86
N LEU A 93 1.07 11.80 6.85
CA LEU A 93 2.42 11.23 6.65
C LEU A 93 2.42 10.05 5.68
N VAL A 94 1.52 9.08 5.88
CA VAL A 94 1.39 7.89 5.03
C VAL A 94 1.14 8.29 3.56
N ARG A 95 0.24 9.25 3.34
CA ARG A 95 -0.09 9.75 1.99
C ARG A 95 1.04 10.55 1.35
N GLU A 96 1.65 11.45 2.11
CA GLU A 96 2.77 12.27 1.65
C GLU A 96 3.94 11.41 1.16
N HIS A 97 4.20 10.30 1.87
CA HIS A 97 5.29 9.38 1.58
C HIS A 97 4.88 8.21 0.67
N ARG A 98 3.67 8.24 0.10
CA ARG A 98 3.13 7.20 -0.82
C ARG A 98 3.19 5.78 -0.25
N LEU A 99 3.03 5.63 1.07
CA LEU A 99 3.06 4.33 1.73
C LEU A 99 1.67 3.72 1.81
N ALA A 100 1.61 2.38 1.81
CA ALA A 100 0.41 1.64 2.19
C ALA A 100 0.49 1.23 3.66
N THR A 101 -0.67 1.00 4.29
CA THR A 101 -0.76 0.44 5.64
C THR A 101 -1.79 -0.67 5.66
N VAL A 102 -1.49 -1.76 6.38
CA VAL A 102 -2.50 -2.81 6.62
C VAL A 102 -3.69 -2.26 7.41
N CYS A 103 -3.48 -1.17 8.17
CA CYS A 103 -4.55 -0.48 8.88
C CYS A 103 -5.66 -0.01 7.93
N GLU A 104 -5.29 0.60 6.79
CA GLU A 104 -6.24 1.07 5.77
C GLU A 104 -6.68 -0.07 4.84
N GLU A 105 -5.72 -0.84 4.30
CA GLU A 105 -6.00 -1.83 3.25
C GLU A 105 -6.75 -3.06 3.77
N ALA A 106 -6.51 -3.48 5.02
CA ALA A 106 -7.26 -4.58 5.66
C ALA A 106 -8.51 -4.10 6.43
N LYS A 107 -8.86 -2.80 6.35
CA LYS A 107 -10.03 -2.20 7.02
C LYS A 107 -10.04 -2.41 8.53
N CYS A 108 -8.89 -2.20 9.18
CA CYS A 108 -8.70 -2.48 10.59
C CYS A 108 -9.64 -1.61 11.46
N PRO A 109 -10.48 -2.21 12.34
CA PRO A 109 -11.36 -1.46 13.23
C PRO A 109 -10.61 -0.63 14.28
N ASN A 110 -9.33 -0.96 14.53
CA ASN A 110 -8.49 -0.31 15.54
C ASN A 110 -7.68 0.88 14.96
N ILE A 111 -7.82 1.20 13.67
CA ILE A 111 -7.02 2.25 13.02
C ILE A 111 -7.09 3.60 13.75
N GLY A 112 -8.26 3.97 14.27
CA GLY A 112 -8.43 5.21 15.03
C GLY A 112 -7.64 5.24 16.33
N GLU A 113 -7.59 4.11 17.05
CA GLU A 113 -6.84 4.00 18.30
C GLU A 113 -5.33 4.01 18.03
N CYS A 114 -4.85 3.14 17.15
CA CYS A 114 -3.44 2.99 16.83
C CYS A 114 -2.83 4.31 16.30
N TRP A 115 -3.52 4.96 15.35
CA TRP A 115 -2.98 6.18 14.75
C TRP A 115 -3.03 7.38 15.69
N ASN A 116 -4.03 7.45 16.58
CA ASN A 116 -4.02 8.47 17.62
C ASN A 116 -2.92 8.25 18.67
N ALA A 117 -2.55 7.00 18.93
CA ALA A 117 -1.35 6.66 19.70
C ALA A 117 -0.04 6.94 18.94
N GLY A 118 -0.12 7.35 17.66
CA GLY A 118 1.02 7.71 16.84
C GLY A 118 1.75 6.52 16.21
N THR A 119 1.12 5.35 16.16
CA THR A 119 1.68 4.13 15.54
C THR A 119 0.89 3.66 14.33
N ALA A 120 1.55 2.96 13.43
CA ALA A 120 0.95 2.30 12.27
C ALA A 120 1.83 1.12 11.84
N THR A 121 1.20 0.09 11.28
CA THR A 121 1.89 -1.01 10.61
C THR A 121 1.99 -0.68 9.13
N LEU A 122 3.22 -0.51 8.63
CA LEU A 122 3.48 -0.20 7.23
C LEU A 122 3.34 -1.47 6.40
N MET A 123 2.68 -1.37 5.25
CA MET A 123 2.53 -2.46 4.30
C MET A 123 3.39 -2.14 3.07
N LEU A 124 4.45 -2.93 2.90
CA LEU A 124 5.43 -2.77 1.83
C LEU A 124 4.93 -3.37 0.51
N MET A 125 5.53 -2.89 -0.58
CA MET A 125 5.29 -3.35 -1.95
C MET A 125 3.89 -3.02 -2.47
N GLY A 126 3.29 -1.96 -1.91
CA GLY A 126 2.00 -1.40 -2.33
C GLY A 126 0.78 -2.03 -1.67
N SER A 127 -0.39 -1.79 -2.26
CA SER A 127 -1.71 -2.19 -1.74
C SER A 127 -2.36 -3.35 -2.49
N VAL A 128 -1.64 -3.97 -3.44
CA VAL A 128 -2.19 -5.02 -4.30
C VAL A 128 -1.38 -6.30 -4.16
N CYS A 129 -2.04 -7.36 -3.72
CA CYS A 129 -1.48 -8.67 -3.47
C CYS A 129 -1.67 -9.59 -4.68
N THR A 130 -0.65 -10.41 -4.98
CA THR A 130 -0.74 -11.46 -6.02
C THR A 130 -1.65 -12.62 -5.61
N ARG A 131 -1.96 -12.73 -4.31
CA ARG A 131 -2.83 -13.76 -3.74
C ARG A 131 -4.18 -13.21 -3.31
N ALA A 132 -5.14 -14.13 -3.14
CA ALA A 132 -6.54 -13.83 -2.85
C ALA A 132 -7.04 -14.62 -1.61
N CYS A 133 -6.40 -14.40 -0.47
CA CYS A 133 -6.78 -15.04 0.79
C CYS A 133 -8.24 -14.70 1.14
N ARG A 134 -9.08 -15.72 1.39
CA ARG A 134 -10.54 -15.56 1.58
C ARG A 134 -10.94 -14.65 2.74
N PHE A 135 -10.06 -14.45 3.71
CA PHE A 135 -10.29 -13.59 4.87
C PHE A 135 -9.70 -12.18 4.70
N CYS A 136 -8.85 -11.97 3.70
CA CYS A 136 -8.09 -10.74 3.52
C CYS A 136 -8.88 -9.73 2.66
N SER A 137 -8.87 -8.46 3.08
CA SER A 137 -9.51 -7.36 2.35
C SER A 137 -8.53 -6.56 1.48
N VAL A 138 -7.26 -6.98 1.38
CA VAL A 138 -6.30 -6.33 0.50
C VAL A 138 -6.67 -6.61 -0.96
N ASP A 139 -6.47 -5.62 -1.83
CA ASP A 139 -6.81 -5.73 -3.25
C ASP A 139 -5.97 -6.83 -3.92
N THR A 140 -6.56 -7.59 -4.85
CA THR A 140 -5.84 -8.68 -5.56
C THR A 140 -5.55 -8.31 -7.00
N GLY A 141 -4.33 -8.52 -7.46
CA GLY A 141 -3.90 -8.25 -8.83
C GLY A 141 -2.45 -8.66 -9.09
N ASN A 142 -1.95 -8.40 -10.29
CA ASN A 142 -0.54 -8.66 -10.62
C ASN A 142 0.17 -7.33 -10.90
N PRO A 143 1.12 -6.91 -10.04
CA PRO A 143 1.88 -5.68 -10.25
C PRO A 143 2.94 -5.73 -11.37
N HIS A 144 3.15 -6.90 -11.99
CA HIS A 144 4.09 -7.12 -13.11
C HIS A 144 5.53 -6.66 -12.81
N GLY A 145 6.01 -6.94 -11.62
CA GLY A 145 7.35 -6.56 -11.16
C GLY A 145 7.48 -5.10 -10.72
N TRP A 146 6.41 -4.31 -10.76
CA TRP A 146 6.46 -2.92 -10.31
C TRP A 146 6.80 -2.83 -8.81
N LEU A 147 7.78 -2.00 -8.47
CA LEU A 147 8.18 -1.63 -7.11
C LEU A 147 8.50 -0.15 -7.09
N ASP A 148 8.16 0.52 -5.99
CA ASP A 148 8.56 1.91 -5.78
C ASP A 148 9.99 1.94 -5.20
N PRO A 149 11.00 2.41 -5.96
CA PRO A 149 12.38 2.43 -5.49
C PRO A 149 12.60 3.39 -4.32
N GLU A 150 11.68 4.33 -4.08
CA GLU A 150 11.75 5.27 -2.96
C GLU A 150 11.06 4.74 -1.69
N GLU A 151 10.34 3.61 -1.76
CA GLU A 151 9.62 3.03 -0.61
C GLU A 151 10.53 2.80 0.61
N PRO A 152 11.77 2.27 0.49
CA PRO A 152 12.66 2.09 1.64
C PRO A 152 12.96 3.39 2.39
N GLU A 153 13.31 4.47 1.68
CA GLU A 153 13.63 5.76 2.30
C GLU A 153 12.38 6.45 2.83
N ASN A 154 11.26 6.33 2.14
CA ASN A 154 9.96 6.86 2.57
C ASN A 154 9.46 6.18 3.84
N ALA A 155 9.63 4.86 3.95
CA ALA A 155 9.34 4.10 5.17
C ALA A 155 10.25 4.56 6.32
N ALA A 156 11.56 4.64 6.10
CA ALA A 156 12.51 5.11 7.11
C ALA A 156 12.21 6.53 7.60
N ARG A 157 11.86 7.43 6.68
CA ARG A 157 11.47 8.82 6.99
C ARG A 157 10.17 8.87 7.79
N THR A 158 9.18 8.08 7.40
CA THR A 158 7.88 8.05 8.09
C THR A 158 8.05 7.54 9.52
N VAL A 159 8.85 6.50 9.74
CA VAL A 159 9.21 5.99 11.08
C VAL A 159 9.86 7.08 11.94
N GLU A 160 10.79 7.85 11.38
CA GLU A 160 11.46 8.98 12.06
C GLU A 160 10.45 10.08 12.44
N LEU A 161 9.62 10.51 11.50
CA LEU A 161 8.60 11.54 11.71
C LEU A 161 7.52 11.12 12.71
N MET A 162 7.23 9.82 12.78
CA MET A 162 6.34 9.24 13.78
C MET A 162 7.04 9.04 15.14
N LYS A 163 8.37 9.13 15.19
CA LYS A 163 9.20 8.94 16.39
C LYS A 163 8.96 7.56 17.05
N LEU A 164 8.82 6.53 16.22
CA LEU A 164 8.56 5.19 16.71
C LEU A 164 9.80 4.62 17.40
N ARG A 165 9.59 3.91 18.50
CA ARG A 165 10.62 3.02 19.09
C ARG A 165 10.50 1.59 18.59
N TYR A 166 9.34 1.26 18.02
CA TYR A 166 8.99 -0.06 17.52
C TYR A 166 8.10 0.12 16.30
N VAL A 167 8.42 -0.55 15.20
CA VAL A 167 7.61 -0.55 13.97
C VAL A 167 7.38 -1.98 13.51
N VAL A 168 6.14 -2.26 13.12
CA VAL A 168 5.80 -3.50 12.42
C VAL A 168 5.78 -3.19 10.92
N LEU A 169 6.56 -3.97 10.18
CA LEU A 169 6.47 -4.05 8.73
C LEU A 169 5.69 -5.30 8.37
N THR A 170 4.82 -5.18 7.37
CA THR A 170 4.20 -6.30 6.67
C THR A 170 4.33 -6.06 5.18
N SER A 171 4.01 -7.05 4.35
CA SER A 171 3.90 -6.81 2.90
C SER A 171 2.73 -7.57 2.31
N VAL A 172 2.39 -7.21 1.07
CA VAL A 172 1.61 -8.08 0.19
C VAL A 172 2.48 -9.24 -0.33
N ASP A 173 1.84 -10.32 -0.79
CA ASP A 173 2.55 -11.37 -1.55
C ASP A 173 2.90 -10.86 -2.95
N ARG A 174 4.14 -11.11 -3.38
CA ARG A 174 4.70 -10.71 -4.67
C ARG A 174 5.23 -11.91 -5.44
N ASP A 175 4.35 -12.86 -5.75
CA ASP A 175 4.68 -14.04 -6.57
C ASP A 175 5.13 -13.67 -8.01
N ASP A 176 4.98 -12.40 -8.41
CA ASP A 176 5.50 -11.85 -9.67
C ASP A 176 6.99 -11.47 -9.62
N LEU A 177 7.62 -11.48 -8.44
CA LEU A 177 9.05 -11.25 -8.24
C LEU A 177 9.79 -12.58 -8.02
N ALA A 178 11.04 -12.66 -8.49
CA ALA A 178 11.83 -13.89 -8.41
C ALA A 178 12.18 -14.31 -6.96
N ASP A 179 12.27 -13.35 -6.03
CA ASP A 179 12.61 -13.54 -4.62
C ASP A 179 11.40 -13.31 -3.69
N GLY A 180 10.18 -13.25 -4.26
CA GLY A 180 8.96 -12.91 -3.53
C GLY A 180 8.98 -11.53 -2.86
N GLY A 181 9.94 -10.65 -3.20
CA GLY A 181 10.12 -9.34 -2.59
C GLY A 181 11.05 -9.29 -1.36
N ALA A 182 11.74 -10.38 -1.02
CA ALA A 182 12.63 -10.46 0.14
C ALA A 182 13.75 -9.40 0.14
N ALA A 183 14.37 -9.13 -1.01
CA ALA A 183 15.41 -8.10 -1.12
C ALA A 183 14.86 -6.70 -0.88
N HIS A 184 13.65 -6.41 -1.39
CA HIS A 184 13.00 -5.11 -1.20
C HIS A 184 12.56 -4.91 0.26
N TYR A 185 12.01 -5.95 0.88
CA TYR A 185 11.69 -5.95 2.31
C TYR A 185 12.93 -5.63 3.16
N THR A 186 14.04 -6.31 2.86
CA THR A 186 15.34 -6.12 3.52
C THR A 186 15.88 -4.70 3.31
N ALA A 187 15.71 -4.12 2.12
CA ALA A 187 16.09 -2.74 1.84
C ALA A 187 15.31 -1.75 2.74
N CYS A 188 14.00 -1.95 2.93
CA CYS A 188 13.19 -1.15 3.84
C CYS A 188 13.67 -1.27 5.29
N VAL A 189 13.93 -2.49 5.79
CA VAL A 189 14.47 -2.69 7.15
C VAL A 189 15.79 -1.96 7.32
N ARG A 190 16.74 -2.15 6.40
CA ARG A 190 18.07 -1.53 6.48
C ARG A 190 18.00 -0.01 6.41
N ALA A 191 17.11 0.56 5.59
CA ALA A 191 16.88 2.01 5.55
C ALA A 191 16.33 2.53 6.88
N ILE A 192 15.35 1.84 7.47
CA ILE A 192 14.80 2.18 8.79
C ILE A 192 15.90 2.14 9.86
N LYS A 193 16.69 1.06 9.92
CA LYS A 193 17.77 0.90 10.91
C LYS A 193 18.86 1.94 10.76
N ARG A 194 19.25 2.26 9.53
CA ARG A 194 20.27 3.28 9.26
C ARG A 194 19.83 4.67 9.74
N ARG A 195 18.57 5.03 9.49
CA ARG A 195 18.02 6.35 9.87
C ARG A 195 17.55 6.41 11.32
N ASN A 196 17.06 5.31 11.85
CA ASN A 196 16.46 5.18 13.16
C ASN A 196 17.13 4.03 13.95
N PRO A 197 18.42 4.18 14.34
CA PRO A 197 19.21 3.08 14.91
C PRO A 197 18.66 2.53 16.24
N HIS A 198 17.78 3.26 16.91
CA HIS A 198 17.13 2.84 18.17
C HIS A 198 15.71 2.30 17.97
N THR A 199 15.24 2.17 16.73
CA THR A 199 13.92 1.59 16.44
C THR A 199 14.03 0.09 16.26
N ALA A 200 13.27 -0.67 17.05
CA ALA A 200 13.07 -2.10 16.82
C ALA A 200 12.10 -2.32 15.65
N VAL A 201 12.38 -3.32 14.82
CA VAL A 201 11.63 -3.68 13.62
C VAL A 201 11.14 -5.11 13.76
N GLU A 202 9.82 -5.27 13.72
CA GLU A 202 9.16 -6.56 13.53
C GLU A 202 8.83 -6.74 12.06
N ALA A 203 9.20 -7.89 11.50
CA ALA A 203 8.82 -8.30 10.18
C ALA A 203 7.72 -9.36 10.24
N LEU A 204 6.49 -8.97 9.93
CA LEU A 204 5.40 -9.89 9.61
C LEU A 204 5.50 -10.21 8.11
N THR A 205 6.01 -11.38 7.76
CA THR A 205 6.37 -11.68 6.38
C THR A 205 5.33 -12.54 5.66
N PRO A 206 5.29 -12.51 4.31
CA PRO A 206 4.72 -13.58 3.53
C PRO A 206 5.53 -14.89 3.70
N ASP A 207 5.11 -15.95 3.01
CA ASP A 207 5.78 -17.25 3.07
C ASP A 207 6.98 -17.41 2.13
N PHE A 208 7.19 -16.47 1.21
CA PHE A 208 8.20 -16.56 0.14
C PHE A 208 8.18 -17.92 -0.59
N GLN A 209 6.98 -18.52 -0.71
CA GLN A 209 6.77 -19.85 -1.29
C GLN A 209 7.58 -20.97 -0.60
N GLY A 210 8.05 -20.75 0.63
CA GLY A 210 8.92 -21.67 1.37
C GLY A 210 10.37 -21.67 0.88
N VAL A 211 10.78 -20.69 0.05
CA VAL A 211 12.17 -20.54 -0.38
C VAL A 211 13.01 -20.03 0.79
N ARG A 212 13.85 -20.93 1.31
CA ARG A 212 14.64 -20.66 2.52
C ARG A 212 15.62 -19.48 2.37
N ALA A 213 16.22 -19.32 1.19
CA ALA A 213 17.17 -18.22 0.94
C ALA A 213 16.51 -16.84 1.05
N ASP A 214 15.24 -16.72 0.66
CA ASP A 214 14.47 -15.47 0.73
C ASP A 214 14.10 -15.16 2.18
N VAL A 215 13.73 -16.18 2.96
CA VAL A 215 13.54 -16.07 4.42
C VAL A 215 14.82 -15.62 5.11
N GLU A 216 15.95 -16.28 4.84
CA GLU A 216 17.27 -15.95 5.41
C GLU A 216 17.66 -14.50 5.08
N THR A 217 17.38 -14.03 3.86
CA THR A 217 17.63 -12.64 3.45
C THR A 217 16.93 -11.63 4.37
N VAL A 218 15.67 -11.88 4.75
CA VAL A 218 14.91 -11.00 5.65
C VAL A 218 15.36 -11.16 7.10
N VAL A 219 15.67 -12.38 7.56
CA VAL A 219 16.20 -12.62 8.90
C VAL A 219 17.52 -11.87 9.13
N ASP A 220 18.41 -11.87 8.14
CA ASP A 220 19.72 -11.20 8.19
C ASP A 220 19.65 -9.69 7.98
N SER A 221 18.45 -9.10 7.87
CA SER A 221 18.27 -7.67 7.66
C SER A 221 18.48 -6.81 8.91
N GLY A 222 18.57 -7.45 10.08
CA GLY A 222 18.75 -6.79 11.38
C GLY A 222 17.44 -6.53 12.15
N ILE A 223 16.37 -7.25 11.81
CA ILE A 223 15.10 -7.25 12.55
C ILE A 223 15.23 -7.83 13.96
N GLU A 224 14.34 -7.43 14.86
CA GLU A 224 14.26 -7.98 16.22
C GLU A 224 13.25 -9.13 16.33
N VAL A 225 12.19 -9.09 15.52
CA VAL A 225 11.13 -10.09 15.54
C VAL A 225 10.83 -10.51 14.10
N PHE A 226 10.85 -11.82 13.88
CA PHE A 226 10.34 -12.44 12.65
C PHE A 226 9.01 -13.11 12.99
N ALA A 227 7.94 -12.70 12.31
CA ALA A 227 6.58 -13.19 12.51
C ALA A 227 6.01 -13.72 11.19
N GLN A 228 5.29 -14.84 11.27
CA GLN A 228 4.53 -15.39 10.16
C GLN A 228 3.25 -16.02 10.72
N ASN A 229 2.11 -15.62 10.18
CA ASN A 229 0.84 -16.16 10.62
C ASN A 229 0.50 -17.45 9.88
N ILE A 230 0.13 -18.49 10.61
CA ILE A 230 -0.44 -19.74 10.04
C ILE A 230 -1.93 -19.56 9.69
N GLU A 231 -2.58 -18.60 10.34
CA GLU A 231 -3.98 -18.17 10.18
C GLU A 231 -5.05 -19.19 10.58
N THR A 232 -5.03 -20.41 10.04
CA THR A 232 -6.10 -21.37 10.30
C THR A 232 -5.68 -22.82 10.07
N VAL A 233 -6.52 -23.74 10.55
CA VAL A 233 -6.39 -25.19 10.33
C VAL A 233 -7.12 -25.61 9.05
N ARG A 234 -6.87 -26.83 8.57
CA ARG A 234 -7.62 -27.41 7.44
C ARG A 234 -9.11 -27.48 7.77
N ARG A 235 -9.95 -27.02 6.82
CA ARG A 235 -11.41 -27.08 6.89
C ARG A 235 -11.96 -28.09 5.90
#